data_AF-A0AAP9KPN4-F1
#
_entry.id   AF-A0AAP9KPN4-F1
#
_cell.length_a   1.000
_cell.length_b   1.000
_cell.length_c   1.000
_cell.angle_alpha   90.00
_cell.angle_beta   90.00
_cell.angle_gamma   90.00
#
_symmetry.space_group_name_H-M   'P 1'
#
loop_
_entity.id
_entity.type
_entity.pdbx_description
1 polymer ?
#
loop_
_entity_poly.entity_id
_entity_poly.type
_entity_poly.pdbx_seq_one_letter_code
_entity_poly.pdbx_strand_id
1 'polypeptide(L)'
;MMSELPPQPIQIGGDPRTFSEYVTLRDEIGKLSHPARPDVDWRHVEKLCLALFELNGVELQSASWYTLARIHTAGVHGLNEGLSILEALIACQWTVLWPQAMSARMDIISTLVRRLQNFLRCCMFQHQDELTGLYRSEALLQSLRDTLTGYGMRDAGQTGALYEQIKSAIVHLKEGAVNMPQPLSEPPTPKVYVTQPTVGASASMLKPFVSGACCTLLAGAMVLGGVVWFRYEQMQQQAHMEQQRRVKEAIPFERLQSWQQGMAELQQLTEQLNRLDKTRGKYLTVSELKSSIFSVMQAFNQHPPVEEQLRRYAEDEGNQSGEQVQIEILLRQLEYRYQLLREEKGN
;
A
#
# COMPACT_ATOMS: atom_id res chain seq x y z
N MET A 1 -12.15 -46.97 -27.90
CA MET A 1 -13.27 -46.39 -27.13
C MET A 1 -12.70 -45.92 -25.81
N MET A 2 -12.32 -44.64 -25.72
CA MET A 2 -11.93 -44.03 -24.44
C MET A 2 -13.22 -43.83 -23.65
N SER A 3 -13.36 -44.58 -22.57
CA SER A 3 -14.44 -44.41 -21.60
C SER A 3 -14.32 -43.03 -20.98
N GLU A 4 -15.17 -42.10 -21.39
CA GLU A 4 -15.40 -40.86 -20.66
C GLU A 4 -15.94 -41.25 -19.27
N LEU A 5 -15.10 -41.10 -18.25
CA LEU A 5 -15.54 -41.17 -16.87
C LEU A 5 -16.59 -40.06 -16.65
N PRO A 6 -17.72 -40.36 -16.00
CA PRO A 6 -18.72 -39.33 -15.73
C PRO A 6 -18.09 -38.19 -14.92
N PRO A 7 -18.48 -36.93 -15.19
CA PRO A 7 -17.93 -35.79 -14.47
C PRO A 7 -18.13 -36.00 -12.98
N GLN A 8 -17.02 -36.08 -12.23
CA GLN A 8 -17.08 -36.17 -10.78
C GLN A 8 -17.66 -34.86 -10.23
N PRO A 9 -18.68 -34.92 -9.35
CA PRO A 9 -19.24 -33.71 -8.77
C PRO A 9 -18.17 -33.00 -7.92
N ILE A 10 -18.01 -31.69 -8.14
CA ILE A 10 -17.12 -30.86 -7.33
C ILE A 10 -17.65 -30.85 -5.89
N GLN A 11 -16.91 -31.47 -4.98
CA GLN A 11 -17.23 -31.45 -3.56
C GLN A 11 -16.92 -30.06 -2.98
N ILE A 12 -17.90 -29.45 -2.32
CA ILE A 12 -17.76 -28.13 -1.70
C ILE A 12 -16.92 -28.24 -0.44
N GLY A 13 -15.93 -27.35 -0.32
CA GLY A 13 -15.06 -27.24 0.84
C GLY A 13 -15.67 -26.48 2.01
N GLY A 14 -15.35 -26.94 3.22
CA GLY A 14 -15.59 -26.23 4.47
C GLY A 14 -14.47 -25.24 4.81
N ASP A 15 -14.28 -24.96 6.11
CA ASP A 15 -13.20 -24.10 6.58
C ASP A 15 -11.83 -24.77 6.42
N PRO A 16 -10.97 -24.29 5.49
CA PRO A 16 -9.71 -24.94 5.18
C PRO A 16 -8.64 -24.69 6.25
N ARG A 17 -8.86 -23.76 7.20
CA ARG A 17 -7.85 -23.31 8.17
C ARG A 17 -7.48 -24.38 9.21
N THR A 18 -8.22 -25.47 9.26
CA THR A 18 -7.96 -26.61 10.15
C THR A 18 -6.95 -27.60 9.56
N PHE A 19 -6.61 -27.49 8.28
CA PHE A 19 -5.70 -28.40 7.58
C PHE A 19 -4.27 -27.83 7.52
N SER A 20 -3.28 -28.68 7.77
CA SER A 20 -1.86 -28.32 7.65
C SER A 20 -1.48 -27.87 6.24
N GLU A 21 -2.10 -28.48 5.23
CA GLU A 21 -1.92 -28.18 3.80
C GLU A 21 -2.29 -26.74 3.50
N TYR A 22 -3.35 -26.22 4.13
CA TYR A 22 -3.75 -24.83 3.99
C TYR A 22 -2.72 -23.87 4.59
N VAL A 23 -2.14 -24.21 5.75
CA VAL A 23 -1.09 -23.39 6.38
C VAL A 23 0.12 -23.30 5.45
N THR A 24 0.61 -24.44 4.96
CA THR A 24 1.73 -24.50 4.02
C THR A 24 1.43 -23.75 2.73
N LEU A 25 0.23 -23.92 2.18
CA LEU A 25 -0.22 -23.23 0.96
C LEU A 25 -0.27 -21.72 1.14
N ARG A 26 -0.83 -21.26 2.27
CA ARG A 26 -0.90 -19.84 2.61
C ARG A 26 0.49 -19.25 2.77
N ASP A 27 1.41 -19.96 3.42
CA ASP A 27 2.77 -19.48 3.65
C ASP A 27 3.54 -19.38 2.32
N GLU A 28 3.35 -20.33 1.41
CA GLU A 28 3.91 -20.30 0.05
C GLU A 28 3.37 -19.13 -0.78
N ILE A 29 2.05 -18.92 -0.80
CA ILE A 29 1.43 -17.76 -1.46
C ILE A 29 1.83 -16.44 -0.79
N GLY A 30 2.03 -16.45 0.53
CA GLY A 30 2.40 -15.28 1.34
C GLY A 30 3.72 -14.64 0.91
N LYS A 31 4.59 -15.40 0.24
CA LYS A 31 5.82 -14.90 -0.39
C LYS A 31 5.57 -13.75 -1.37
N LEU A 32 4.41 -13.70 -2.04
CA LEU A 32 4.02 -12.61 -2.95
C LEU A 32 3.88 -11.26 -2.25
N SER A 33 3.65 -11.26 -0.94
CA SER A 33 3.49 -10.05 -0.11
C SER A 33 4.71 -9.80 0.78
N HIS A 34 5.75 -10.64 0.69
CA HIS A 34 6.92 -10.55 1.55
C HIS A 34 7.89 -9.46 1.05
N PRO A 35 8.46 -8.60 1.93
CA PRO A 35 9.36 -7.52 1.53
C PRO A 35 10.59 -8.00 0.74
N ALA A 36 11.15 -9.14 1.11
CA ALA A 36 12.29 -9.74 0.41
C ALA A 36 11.92 -10.45 -0.92
N ARG A 37 10.63 -10.51 -1.28
CA ARG A 37 10.09 -11.11 -2.50
C ARG A 37 10.73 -12.46 -2.90
N PRO A 38 10.73 -13.46 -2.01
CA PRO A 38 11.20 -14.79 -2.38
C PRO A 38 10.30 -15.36 -3.49
N ASP A 39 10.90 -16.16 -4.38
CA ASP A 39 10.17 -16.79 -5.47
C ASP A 39 9.13 -17.79 -4.94
N VAL A 40 7.95 -17.76 -5.56
CA VAL A 40 6.86 -18.70 -5.30
C VAL A 40 7.09 -19.95 -6.16
N ASP A 41 7.04 -21.13 -5.54
CA ASP A 41 6.99 -22.40 -6.25
C ASP A 41 5.54 -22.70 -6.67
N TRP A 42 5.18 -22.24 -7.87
CA TRP A 42 3.84 -22.43 -8.43
C TRP A 42 3.43 -23.89 -8.62
N ARG A 43 4.38 -24.79 -8.89
CA ARG A 43 4.09 -26.24 -9.00
C ARG A 43 3.79 -26.83 -7.63
N HIS A 44 4.44 -26.34 -6.57
CA HIS A 44 4.13 -26.73 -5.21
C HIS A 44 2.76 -26.20 -4.76
N VAL A 45 2.45 -24.93 -5.06
CA VAL A 45 1.12 -24.34 -4.81
C VAL A 45 0.02 -25.17 -5.47
N GLU A 46 0.18 -25.55 -6.74
CA GLU A 46 -0.77 -26.41 -7.46
C GLU A 46 -1.02 -27.74 -6.72
N LYS A 47 0.05 -28.43 -6.34
CA LYS A 47 -0.03 -29.70 -5.60
C LYS A 47 -0.74 -29.55 -4.26
N LEU A 48 -0.44 -28.49 -3.52
CA LEU A 48 -1.08 -28.21 -2.23
C LEU A 48 -2.57 -27.89 -2.38
N CYS A 49 -2.96 -27.14 -3.42
CA CYS A 49 -4.38 -26.90 -3.71
C CYS A 49 -5.12 -28.21 -4.02
N LEU A 50 -4.55 -29.09 -4.85
CA LEU A 50 -5.17 -30.37 -5.19
C LEU A 50 -5.30 -31.28 -3.96
N ALA A 51 -4.25 -31.38 -3.13
CA ALA A 51 -4.31 -32.13 -1.87
C ALA A 51 -5.38 -31.57 -0.92
N LEU A 52 -5.50 -30.24 -0.83
CA LEU A 52 -6.53 -29.60 -0.01
C LEU A 52 -7.94 -29.85 -0.57
N PHE A 53 -8.11 -29.89 -1.89
CA PHE A 53 -9.40 -30.23 -2.51
C PHE A 53 -9.82 -31.66 -2.18
N GLU A 54 -8.89 -32.61 -2.14
CA GLU A 54 -9.17 -34.00 -1.76
C GLU A 54 -9.57 -34.12 -0.28
N LEU A 55 -8.94 -33.34 0.62
CA LEU A 55 -9.16 -33.43 2.07
C LEU A 55 -10.38 -32.64 2.56
N ASN A 56 -10.56 -31.43 2.06
CA ASN A 56 -11.59 -30.50 2.53
C ASN A 56 -12.77 -30.38 1.55
N GLY A 57 -12.52 -30.56 0.26
CA GLY A 57 -13.36 -30.04 -0.81
C GLY A 57 -12.89 -28.65 -1.28
N VAL A 58 -13.50 -28.17 -2.36
CA VAL A 58 -13.11 -26.93 -3.04
C VAL A 58 -13.82 -25.73 -2.41
N GLU A 59 -13.05 -24.77 -1.92
CA GLU A 59 -13.55 -23.48 -1.42
C GLU A 59 -12.92 -22.30 -2.18
N LEU A 60 -13.49 -21.10 -2.03
CA LEU A 60 -13.19 -19.96 -2.90
C LEU A 60 -11.71 -19.51 -2.87
N GLN A 61 -11.07 -19.54 -1.70
CA GLN A 61 -9.68 -19.10 -1.53
C GLN A 61 -8.70 -20.04 -2.24
N SER A 62 -8.81 -21.35 -2.01
CA SER A 62 -7.97 -22.37 -2.64
C SER A 62 -8.27 -22.52 -4.13
N ALA A 63 -9.52 -22.37 -4.58
CA ALA A 63 -9.85 -22.27 -6.01
C ALA A 63 -9.22 -21.06 -6.67
N SER A 64 -9.19 -19.92 -5.97
CA SER A 64 -8.50 -18.71 -6.42
C SER A 64 -6.98 -18.93 -6.54
N TRP A 65 -6.33 -19.48 -5.52
CA TRP A 65 -4.89 -19.78 -5.56
C TRP A 65 -4.53 -20.85 -6.59
N TYR A 66 -5.37 -21.87 -6.74
CA TYR A 66 -5.24 -22.87 -7.80
C TYR A 66 -5.28 -22.23 -9.18
N THR A 67 -6.24 -21.33 -9.43
CA THR A 67 -6.34 -20.61 -10.71
C THR A 67 -5.06 -19.83 -11.02
N LEU A 68 -4.51 -19.15 -10.01
CA LEU A 68 -3.25 -18.43 -10.15
C LEU A 68 -2.05 -19.37 -10.39
N ALA A 69 -1.96 -20.47 -9.66
CA ALA A 69 -0.90 -21.46 -9.89
C ALA A 69 -0.97 -22.03 -11.31
N ARG A 70 -2.18 -22.39 -11.77
CA ARG A 70 -2.40 -23.02 -13.07
C ARG A 70 -2.09 -22.10 -14.24
N ILE A 71 -2.36 -20.79 -14.15
CA ILE A 71 -1.92 -19.87 -15.20
C ILE A 71 -0.38 -19.76 -15.25
N HIS A 72 0.30 -19.84 -14.11
CA HIS A 72 1.77 -19.86 -14.06
C HIS A 72 2.37 -21.18 -14.56
N THR A 73 1.73 -22.34 -14.34
CA THR A 73 2.28 -23.66 -14.70
C THR A 73 1.85 -24.15 -16.08
N ALA A 74 0.66 -23.78 -16.55
CA ALA A 74 0.04 -24.28 -17.76
C ALA A 74 -0.57 -23.18 -18.67
N GLY A 75 -0.24 -21.91 -18.40
CA GLY A 75 -0.65 -20.78 -19.25
C GLY A 75 -2.16 -20.63 -19.37
N VAL A 76 -2.63 -20.26 -20.57
CA VAL A 76 -4.06 -20.02 -20.87
C VAL A 76 -4.91 -21.26 -20.63
N HIS A 77 -4.36 -22.46 -20.85
CA HIS A 77 -5.08 -23.70 -20.56
C HIS A 77 -5.38 -23.83 -19.06
N GLY A 78 -4.36 -23.63 -18.22
CA GLY A 78 -4.51 -23.64 -16.77
C GLY A 78 -5.42 -22.54 -16.24
N LEU A 79 -5.38 -21.34 -16.84
CA LEU A 79 -6.32 -20.26 -16.52
C LEU A 79 -7.78 -20.71 -16.74
N ASN A 80 -8.07 -21.32 -17.89
CA ASN A 80 -9.41 -21.77 -18.22
C ASN A 80 -9.93 -22.86 -17.28
N GLU A 81 -9.06 -23.78 -16.83
CA GLU A 81 -9.45 -24.78 -15.82
C GLU A 81 -9.85 -24.11 -14.50
N GLY A 82 -9.01 -23.21 -13.99
CA GLY A 82 -9.29 -22.50 -12.74
C GLY A 82 -10.54 -21.63 -12.82
N LEU A 83 -10.70 -20.87 -13.91
CA LEU A 83 -11.91 -20.06 -14.16
C LEU A 83 -13.16 -20.93 -14.26
N SER A 84 -13.08 -22.11 -14.87
CA SER A 84 -14.22 -23.04 -14.95
C SER A 84 -14.64 -23.55 -13.58
N ILE A 85 -13.69 -23.83 -12.68
CA ILE A 85 -14.00 -24.22 -11.29
C ILE A 85 -14.64 -23.06 -10.54
N LEU A 86 -14.07 -21.86 -10.65
CA LEU A 86 -14.60 -20.66 -10.00
C LEU A 86 -16.01 -20.32 -10.49
N GLU A 87 -16.26 -20.44 -11.79
CA GLU A 87 -17.57 -20.22 -12.40
C GLU A 87 -18.60 -21.21 -11.85
N ALA A 88 -18.27 -22.51 -11.80
CA ALA A 88 -19.16 -23.52 -11.25
C ALA A 88 -19.47 -23.28 -9.75
N LEU A 89 -18.46 -22.92 -8.94
CA LEU A 89 -18.65 -22.63 -7.51
C LEU A 89 -19.55 -21.40 -7.29
N ILE A 90 -19.31 -20.32 -8.04
CA ILE A 90 -20.05 -19.07 -7.90
C ILE A 90 -21.47 -19.21 -8.47
N ALA A 91 -21.65 -19.88 -9.60
CA ALA A 91 -22.96 -20.08 -10.21
C ALA A 91 -23.84 -21.04 -9.39
N CYS A 92 -23.30 -22.17 -8.95
CA CYS A 92 -24.11 -23.23 -8.36
C CYS A 92 -24.18 -23.19 -6.83
N GLN A 93 -23.21 -22.58 -6.16
CA GLN A 93 -22.99 -22.81 -4.73
C GLN A 93 -22.75 -21.52 -3.93
N TRP A 94 -23.05 -20.36 -4.51
CA TRP A 94 -22.77 -19.05 -3.90
C TRP A 94 -23.24 -18.94 -2.45
N THR A 95 -24.41 -19.44 -2.11
CA THR A 95 -24.98 -19.28 -0.76
C THR A 95 -24.16 -20.02 0.29
N VAL A 96 -23.69 -21.23 -0.01
CA VAL A 96 -22.98 -22.12 0.92
C VAL A 96 -21.46 -22.02 0.84
N LEU A 97 -20.93 -21.38 -0.20
CA LEU A 97 -19.49 -21.26 -0.48
C LEU A 97 -18.72 -20.65 0.70
N TRP A 98 -17.66 -21.32 1.15
CA TRP A 98 -16.76 -20.73 2.13
C TRP A 98 -15.80 -19.72 1.46
N PRO A 99 -15.49 -18.57 2.09
CA PRO A 99 -15.95 -18.10 3.41
C PRO A 99 -17.37 -17.53 3.38
N GLN A 100 -18.10 -17.60 4.50
CA GLN A 100 -19.50 -17.12 4.59
C GLN A 100 -19.63 -15.60 4.51
N ALA A 101 -18.61 -14.86 4.92
CA ALA A 101 -18.63 -13.40 4.89
C ALA A 101 -18.56 -12.89 3.45
N MET A 102 -19.59 -12.14 3.02
CA MET A 102 -19.67 -11.55 1.67
C MET A 102 -18.43 -10.71 1.35
N SER A 103 -18.01 -9.85 2.27
CA SER A 103 -16.82 -9.01 2.09
C SER A 103 -15.57 -9.84 1.80
N ALA A 104 -15.36 -10.94 2.54
CA ALA A 104 -14.23 -11.83 2.33
C ALA A 104 -14.27 -12.50 0.95
N ARG A 105 -15.45 -12.92 0.47
CA ARG A 105 -15.59 -13.46 -0.90
C ARG A 105 -15.20 -12.42 -1.95
N MET A 106 -15.65 -11.18 -1.76
CA MET A 106 -15.33 -10.09 -2.67
C MET A 106 -13.84 -9.74 -2.64
N ASP A 107 -13.20 -9.76 -1.46
CA ASP A 107 -11.77 -9.52 -1.32
C ASP A 107 -10.93 -10.60 -2.02
N ILE A 108 -11.35 -11.88 -1.91
CA ILE A 108 -10.70 -13.00 -2.61
C ILE A 108 -10.81 -12.82 -4.12
N ILE A 109 -12.00 -12.57 -4.64
CA ILE A 109 -12.24 -12.35 -6.08
C ILE A 109 -11.43 -11.14 -6.57
N SER A 110 -11.46 -10.03 -5.84
CA SER A 110 -10.71 -8.81 -6.19
C SER A 110 -9.20 -9.04 -6.21
N THR A 111 -8.69 -9.81 -5.24
CA THR A 111 -7.27 -10.15 -5.15
C THR A 111 -6.86 -11.04 -6.30
N LEU A 112 -7.66 -12.05 -6.64
CA LEU A 112 -7.41 -12.91 -7.79
C LEU A 112 -7.33 -12.10 -9.08
N VAL A 113 -8.37 -11.30 -9.36
CA VAL A 113 -8.47 -10.51 -10.59
C VAL A 113 -7.25 -9.61 -10.74
N ARG A 114 -6.88 -8.88 -9.68
CA ARG A 114 -5.68 -8.03 -9.69
C ARG A 114 -4.40 -8.82 -10.02
N ARG A 115 -4.21 -10.00 -9.42
CA ARG A 115 -3.04 -10.84 -9.68
C ARG A 115 -3.02 -11.37 -11.11
N LEU A 116 -4.17 -11.78 -11.65
CA LEU A 116 -4.30 -12.18 -13.04
C LEU A 116 -4.01 -11.01 -14.00
N GLN A 117 -4.52 -9.82 -13.73
CA GLN A 117 -4.21 -8.63 -14.54
C GLN A 117 -2.71 -8.32 -14.53
N ASN A 118 -2.06 -8.41 -13.37
CA ASN A 118 -0.62 -8.22 -13.25
C ASN A 118 0.14 -9.25 -14.08
N PHE A 119 -0.24 -10.52 -14.01
CA PHE A 119 0.35 -11.58 -14.81
C PHE A 119 0.20 -11.29 -16.30
N LEU A 120 -1.03 -11.00 -16.76
CA LEU A 120 -1.33 -10.71 -18.16
C LEU A 120 -0.65 -9.43 -18.69
N ARG A 121 -0.30 -8.48 -17.82
CA ARG A 121 0.50 -7.31 -18.21
C ARG A 121 1.94 -7.67 -18.54
N CYS A 122 2.48 -8.70 -17.90
CA CYS A 122 3.84 -9.19 -18.12
C CYS A 122 3.89 -10.30 -19.17
N CYS A 123 2.79 -11.01 -19.41
CA CYS A 123 2.72 -12.05 -20.42
C CYS A 123 2.56 -11.48 -21.81
N MET A 124 3.38 -11.98 -22.73
CA MET A 124 3.23 -11.73 -24.15
C MET A 124 2.62 -12.97 -24.80
N PHE A 125 1.34 -12.90 -25.15
CA PHE A 125 0.72 -13.90 -26.03
C PHE A 125 1.27 -13.70 -27.44
N GLN A 126 1.92 -14.72 -27.98
CA GLN A 126 2.64 -14.62 -29.25
C GLN A 126 2.21 -15.70 -30.23
N HIS A 127 1.47 -16.71 -29.80
CA HIS A 127 1.20 -17.88 -30.62
C HIS A 127 -0.29 -18.04 -30.89
N GLN A 128 -0.65 -18.31 -32.14
CA GLN A 128 -2.03 -18.30 -32.60
C GLN A 128 -2.88 -19.46 -32.03
N ASP A 129 -2.23 -20.52 -31.57
CA ASP A 129 -2.85 -21.65 -30.85
C ASP A 129 -3.42 -21.24 -29.48
N GLU A 130 -2.94 -20.14 -28.90
CA GLU A 130 -3.47 -19.60 -27.64
C GLU A 130 -4.86 -18.94 -27.82
N LEU A 131 -5.22 -18.57 -29.06
CA LEU A 131 -6.42 -17.79 -29.37
C LEU A 131 -7.72 -18.50 -28.94
N THR A 132 -7.82 -19.81 -29.19
CA THR A 132 -8.98 -20.61 -28.76
C THR A 132 -9.11 -20.63 -27.23
N GLY A 133 -7.98 -20.70 -26.53
CA GLY A 133 -7.93 -20.62 -25.08
C GLY A 133 -8.37 -19.25 -24.57
N LEU A 134 -7.96 -18.17 -25.22
CA LEU A 134 -8.33 -16.81 -24.84
C LEU A 134 -9.83 -16.54 -25.06
N TYR A 135 -10.43 -17.02 -26.16
CA TYR A 135 -11.89 -16.95 -26.35
C TYR A 135 -12.65 -17.69 -25.25
N ARG A 136 -12.14 -18.84 -24.80
CA ARG A 136 -12.73 -19.56 -23.66
C ARG A 136 -12.60 -18.77 -22.36
N SER A 137 -11.47 -18.09 -22.15
CA SER A 137 -11.25 -17.23 -20.98
C SER A 137 -12.20 -16.04 -20.98
N GLU A 138 -12.39 -15.40 -22.14
CA GLU A 138 -13.37 -14.32 -22.34
C GLU A 138 -14.78 -14.78 -21.96
N ALA A 139 -15.23 -15.93 -22.49
CA ALA A 139 -16.56 -16.47 -22.22
C ALA A 139 -16.77 -16.81 -20.72
N LEU A 140 -15.78 -17.43 -20.07
CA LEU A 140 -15.85 -17.75 -18.63
C LEU A 140 -15.88 -16.48 -17.77
N LEU A 141 -15.07 -15.49 -18.11
CA LEU A 141 -15.07 -14.20 -17.41
C LEU A 141 -16.40 -13.45 -17.60
N GLN A 142 -17.00 -13.52 -18.78
CA GLN A 142 -18.33 -12.96 -19.02
C GLN A 142 -19.39 -13.66 -18.15
N SER A 143 -19.42 -15.00 -18.12
CA SER A 143 -20.36 -15.77 -17.28
C SER A 143 -20.21 -15.43 -15.78
N LEU A 144 -18.97 -15.36 -15.31
CA LEU A 144 -18.66 -14.95 -13.94
C LEU A 144 -19.19 -13.55 -13.63
N ARG A 145 -18.99 -12.58 -14.52
CA ARG A 145 -19.48 -11.21 -14.36
C ARG A 145 -20.99 -11.14 -14.30
N ASP A 146 -21.67 -11.84 -15.18
CA ASP A 146 -23.14 -11.87 -15.24
C ASP A 146 -23.71 -12.51 -13.97
N THR A 147 -23.10 -13.60 -13.51
CA THR A 147 -23.48 -14.28 -12.27
C THR A 147 -23.27 -13.39 -11.04
N LEU A 148 -22.12 -12.74 -10.93
CA LEU A 148 -21.82 -11.82 -9.81
C LEU A 148 -22.74 -10.60 -9.82
N THR A 149 -23.07 -10.08 -11.00
CA THR A 149 -24.05 -9.01 -11.16
C THR A 149 -25.44 -9.45 -10.71
N GLY A 150 -25.83 -10.70 -11.01
CA GLY A 150 -27.06 -11.33 -10.52
C GLY A 150 -27.15 -11.38 -9.00
N TYR A 151 -26.01 -11.51 -8.30
CA TYR A 151 -25.93 -11.41 -6.83
C TYR A 151 -25.83 -9.97 -6.30
N GLY A 152 -25.95 -8.95 -7.16
CA GLY A 152 -25.91 -7.54 -6.77
C GLY A 152 -24.50 -6.92 -6.73
N MET A 153 -23.47 -7.64 -7.18
CA MET A 153 -22.08 -7.18 -7.13
C MET A 153 -21.70 -6.41 -8.41
N ARG A 154 -22.06 -5.12 -8.45
CA ARG A 154 -21.91 -4.27 -9.66
C ARG A 154 -20.47 -3.98 -10.08
N ASP A 155 -19.50 -4.11 -9.18
CA ASP A 155 -18.06 -3.86 -9.41
C ASP A 155 -17.19 -5.03 -8.93
N ALA A 156 -17.71 -6.26 -9.03
CA ALA A 156 -17.08 -7.45 -8.44
C ALA A 156 -15.61 -7.61 -8.86
N GLY A 157 -14.70 -7.17 -7.98
CA GLY A 157 -13.26 -7.31 -8.11
C GLY A 157 -12.63 -6.73 -9.36
N GLN A 158 -13.20 -5.71 -10.00
CA GLN A 158 -12.70 -5.16 -11.28
C GLN A 158 -12.62 -6.22 -12.41
N THR A 159 -13.46 -7.27 -12.36
CA THR A 159 -13.55 -8.31 -13.39
C THR A 159 -13.71 -7.75 -14.81
N GLY A 160 -14.32 -6.57 -14.94
CA GLY A 160 -14.43 -5.86 -16.23
C GLY A 160 -13.08 -5.46 -16.83
N ALA A 161 -12.13 -5.00 -16.02
CA ALA A 161 -10.81 -4.60 -16.52
C ALA A 161 -9.98 -5.81 -16.96
N LEU A 162 -10.08 -6.95 -16.27
CA LEU A 162 -9.48 -8.22 -16.70
C LEU A 162 -10.11 -8.73 -18.00
N TYR A 163 -11.43 -8.63 -18.12
CA TYR A 163 -12.14 -9.00 -19.33
C TYR A 163 -11.69 -8.16 -20.54
N GLU A 164 -11.61 -6.84 -20.41
CA GLU A 164 -11.11 -5.99 -21.50
C GLU A 164 -9.64 -6.26 -21.83
N GLN A 165 -8.82 -6.64 -20.85
CA GLN A 165 -7.43 -7.04 -21.09
C GLN A 165 -7.33 -8.32 -21.92
N ILE A 166 -8.16 -9.33 -21.63
CA ILE A 166 -8.24 -10.56 -22.44
C ILE A 166 -8.74 -10.24 -23.86
N LYS A 167 -9.74 -9.37 -24.00
CA LYS A 167 -10.24 -8.94 -25.31
C LYS A 167 -9.18 -8.21 -26.13
N SER A 168 -8.45 -7.29 -25.51
CA SER A 168 -7.33 -6.61 -26.14
C SER A 168 -6.26 -7.62 -26.59
N ALA A 169 -5.91 -8.60 -25.75
CA ALA A 169 -4.98 -9.67 -26.13
C ALA A 169 -5.46 -10.48 -27.34
N ILE A 170 -6.75 -10.83 -27.40
CA ILE A 170 -7.36 -11.53 -28.56
C ILE A 170 -7.23 -10.69 -29.83
N VAL A 171 -7.54 -9.39 -29.76
CA VAL A 171 -7.45 -8.48 -30.91
C VAL A 171 -6.00 -8.36 -31.38
N HIS A 172 -5.05 -8.10 -30.46
CA HIS A 172 -3.64 -7.99 -30.80
C HIS A 172 -3.06 -9.27 -31.39
N LEU A 173 -3.43 -10.43 -30.88
CA LEU A 173 -2.96 -11.71 -31.42
C LEU A 173 -3.54 -11.99 -32.81
N LYS A 174 -4.80 -11.60 -33.04
CA LYS A 174 -5.48 -11.71 -34.34
C LYS A 174 -4.87 -10.74 -35.37
N GLU A 175 -4.54 -9.52 -34.98
CA GLU A 175 -3.97 -8.48 -35.85
C GLU A 175 -2.47 -8.65 -36.07
N GLY A 176 -1.72 -9.14 -35.07
CA GLY A 176 -0.29 -9.46 -35.18
C GLY A 176 -0.01 -10.61 -36.16
N ALA A 177 -0.99 -11.48 -36.41
CA ALA A 177 -0.93 -12.46 -37.50
C ALA A 177 -1.11 -11.81 -38.90
N VAL A 178 -1.64 -10.58 -38.97
CA VAL A 178 -1.98 -9.88 -40.22
C VAL A 178 -0.98 -8.77 -40.58
N ASN A 179 -0.13 -8.32 -39.65
CA ASN A 179 0.72 -7.14 -39.85
C ASN A 179 2.21 -7.39 -39.52
N MET A 180 3.00 -7.72 -40.54
CA MET A 180 4.44 -7.42 -40.57
C MET A 180 4.73 -6.39 -41.66
N PRO A 181 4.88 -5.10 -41.31
CA PRO A 181 5.63 -4.16 -42.13
C PRO A 181 6.90 -3.59 -41.45
N GLN A 182 7.91 -3.37 -42.29
CA GLN A 182 9.25 -2.80 -42.07
C GLN A 182 9.34 -1.50 -41.25
N PRO A 183 10.53 -1.18 -40.67
CA PRO A 183 10.73 0.00 -39.83
C PRO A 183 10.81 1.29 -40.65
N LEU A 184 10.13 2.35 -40.19
CA LEU A 184 10.20 3.69 -40.75
C LEU A 184 10.38 4.76 -39.66
N SER A 185 11.54 5.43 -39.75
CA SER A 185 11.82 6.87 -39.55
C SER A 185 11.52 7.58 -38.22
N GLU A 186 12.57 8.17 -37.64
CA GLU A 186 12.60 9.07 -36.47
C GLU A 186 11.87 10.42 -36.69
N PRO A 187 11.33 11.05 -35.62
CA PRO A 187 10.75 12.40 -35.69
C PRO A 187 11.75 13.52 -35.34
N PRO A 188 11.54 14.77 -35.83
CA PRO A 188 12.46 15.88 -35.62
C PRO A 188 12.20 16.66 -34.32
N THR A 189 13.28 17.19 -33.74
CA THR A 189 13.34 18.01 -32.52
C THR A 189 12.74 19.42 -32.67
N PRO A 190 12.14 20.02 -31.62
CA PRO A 190 11.71 21.41 -31.63
C PRO A 190 12.81 22.40 -31.19
N LYS A 191 12.86 23.58 -31.83
CA LYS A 191 13.76 24.71 -31.52
C LYS A 191 13.15 25.65 -30.48
N VAL A 192 13.98 26.05 -29.51
CA VAL A 192 13.69 27.00 -28.42
C VAL A 192 13.99 28.43 -28.89
N TYR A 193 13.15 29.40 -28.52
CA TYR A 193 13.43 30.84 -28.64
C TYR A 193 13.61 31.47 -27.26
N VAL A 194 14.62 32.34 -27.13
CA VAL A 194 14.94 33.13 -25.94
C VAL A 194 14.37 34.54 -26.12
N THR A 195 13.75 35.09 -25.07
CA THR A 195 13.54 36.54 -24.92
C THR A 195 14.12 37.02 -23.60
N GLN A 196 14.80 38.16 -23.65
CA GLN A 196 15.28 38.92 -22.50
C GLN A 196 14.44 40.20 -22.38
N PRO A 197 14.35 40.79 -21.18
CA PRO A 197 14.58 42.23 -21.13
C PRO A 197 15.48 42.70 -19.98
N THR A 198 16.07 43.84 -20.28
CA THR A 198 16.93 44.75 -19.53
C THR A 198 16.28 45.41 -18.32
N VAL A 199 17.07 45.67 -17.26
CA VAL A 199 17.16 47.00 -16.60
C VAL A 199 18.42 47.07 -15.75
N GLY A 200 19.13 48.19 -15.86
CA GLY A 200 20.33 48.50 -15.09
C GLY A 200 20.05 49.20 -13.75
N ALA A 201 21.06 49.22 -12.90
CA ALA A 201 21.19 50.22 -11.84
C ALA A 201 22.67 50.42 -11.49
N SER A 202 23.09 51.68 -11.53
CA SER A 202 24.40 52.19 -11.12
C SER A 202 24.42 52.42 -9.60
N ALA A 203 25.51 52.06 -8.93
CA ALA A 203 25.74 52.34 -7.52
C ALA A 203 26.84 53.40 -7.36
N SER A 204 26.54 54.48 -6.64
CA SER A 204 27.51 55.51 -6.24
C SER A 204 27.89 55.34 -4.76
N MET A 205 29.19 55.44 -4.51
CA MET A 205 29.89 55.24 -3.25
C MET A 205 30.18 56.59 -2.58
N LEU A 206 29.90 56.72 -1.29
CA LEU A 206 30.33 57.86 -0.46
C LEU A 206 31.09 57.36 0.78
N LYS A 207 32.25 57.98 1.02
CA LYS A 207 33.22 57.72 2.10
C LYS A 207 32.92 58.57 3.35
N PRO A 208 33.34 58.16 4.56
CA PRO A 208 33.50 59.09 5.68
C PRO A 208 34.97 59.50 5.92
N PHE A 209 35.13 60.70 6.46
CA PHE A 209 36.37 61.42 6.78
C PHE A 209 36.71 61.29 8.28
N VAL A 210 38.01 61.38 8.61
CA VAL A 210 38.61 61.17 9.95
C VAL A 210 38.86 62.52 10.63
N SER A 211 38.52 62.69 11.92
CA SER A 211 39.31 63.50 12.87
C SER A 211 38.75 63.45 14.30
N GLY A 212 39.62 63.37 15.31
CA GLY A 212 39.28 63.71 16.70
C GLY A 212 39.77 62.73 17.77
N ALA A 213 41.09 62.59 17.93
CA ALA A 213 41.71 61.86 19.04
C ALA A 213 41.77 62.73 20.31
N CYS A 214 41.16 62.26 21.41
CA CYS A 214 41.69 62.27 22.80
C CYS A 214 40.63 62.15 23.91
N CYS A 215 39.33 62.29 23.63
CA CYS A 215 38.26 61.91 24.60
C CYS A 215 37.80 60.44 24.43
N THR A 216 38.38 59.72 23.46
CA THR A 216 37.84 58.49 22.89
C THR A 216 38.27 57.21 23.59
N LEU A 217 39.22 57.23 24.53
CA LEU A 217 39.67 55.99 25.19
C LEU A 217 38.84 55.63 26.43
N LEU A 218 38.32 56.61 27.19
CA LEU A 218 37.40 56.35 28.32
C LEU A 218 35.92 56.40 27.87
N ALA A 219 35.55 57.36 27.02
CA ALA A 219 34.22 57.39 26.42
C ALA A 219 34.01 56.24 25.42
N GLY A 220 35.06 55.82 24.70
CA GLY A 220 35.00 54.64 23.82
C GLY A 220 34.81 53.34 24.58
N ALA A 221 35.43 53.17 25.76
CA ALA A 221 35.21 51.99 26.60
C ALA A 221 33.79 51.95 27.20
N MET A 222 33.22 53.10 27.60
CA MET A 222 31.82 53.17 28.06
C MET A 222 30.80 53.03 26.92
N VAL A 223 31.08 53.59 25.73
CA VAL A 223 30.22 53.44 24.55
C VAL A 223 30.32 52.02 23.98
N LEU A 224 31.50 51.42 23.91
CA LEU A 224 31.67 50.01 23.52
C LEU A 224 31.08 49.08 24.58
N GLY A 225 31.27 49.35 25.88
CA GLY A 225 30.67 48.60 26.97
C GLY A 225 29.14 48.71 26.99
N GLY A 226 28.59 49.90 26.74
CA GLY A 226 27.16 50.13 26.60
C GLY A 226 26.57 49.51 25.33
N VAL A 227 27.28 49.53 24.21
CA VAL A 227 26.87 48.82 22.98
C VAL A 227 26.97 47.31 23.15
N VAL A 228 27.99 46.79 23.84
CA VAL A 228 28.12 45.36 24.15
C VAL A 228 27.04 44.93 25.13
N TRP A 229 26.77 45.71 26.17
CA TRP A 229 25.67 45.48 27.12
C TRP A 229 24.31 45.52 26.43
N PHE A 230 24.05 46.55 25.62
CA PHE A 230 22.81 46.68 24.86
C PHE A 230 22.65 45.56 23.83
N ARG A 231 23.72 45.16 23.14
CA ARG A 231 23.71 43.99 22.24
C ARG A 231 23.55 42.68 22.99
N TYR A 232 24.08 42.57 24.20
CA TYR A 232 23.88 41.41 25.08
C TYR A 232 22.43 41.30 25.54
N GLU A 233 21.84 42.41 26.00
CA GLU A 233 20.44 42.50 26.43
C GLU A 233 19.48 42.26 25.26
N GLN A 234 19.81 42.78 24.07
CA GLN A 234 19.07 42.51 22.84
C GLN A 234 19.18 41.03 22.40
N MET A 235 20.36 40.41 22.54
CA MET A 235 20.55 38.97 22.29
C MET A 235 19.72 38.13 23.26
N GLN A 236 19.69 38.49 24.55
CA GLN A 236 18.89 37.79 25.55
C GLN A 236 17.39 37.91 25.27
N GLN A 237 16.92 39.10 24.91
CA GLN A 237 15.52 39.30 24.52
C GLN A 237 15.15 38.50 23.26
N GLN A 238 16.04 38.47 22.26
CA GLN A 238 15.84 37.65 21.05
C GLN A 238 15.82 36.16 21.39
N ALA A 239 16.75 35.68 22.22
CA ALA A 239 16.78 34.28 22.67
C ALA A 239 15.52 33.89 23.44
N HIS A 240 15.03 34.74 24.36
CA HIS A 240 13.79 34.50 25.08
C HIS A 240 12.56 34.48 24.14
N MET A 241 12.48 35.40 23.18
CA MET A 241 11.39 35.43 22.21
C MET A 241 11.43 34.22 21.27
N GLU A 242 12.61 33.81 20.82
CA GLU A 242 12.80 32.59 20.04
C GLU A 242 12.39 31.35 20.83
N GLN A 243 12.75 31.27 22.11
CA GLN A 243 12.39 30.13 22.95
C GLN A 243 10.88 30.08 23.20
N GLN A 244 10.24 31.22 23.46
CA GLN A 244 8.78 31.30 23.54
C GLN A 244 8.11 30.89 22.22
N ARG A 245 8.69 31.28 21.07
CA ARG A 245 8.19 30.87 19.76
C ARG A 245 8.33 29.36 19.56
N ARG A 246 9.48 28.78 19.91
CA ARG A 246 9.72 27.33 19.84
C ARG A 246 8.75 26.55 20.73
N VAL A 247 8.49 27.03 21.95
CA VAL A 247 7.51 26.41 22.86
C VAL A 247 6.10 26.43 22.27
N LYS A 248 5.69 27.54 21.63
CA LYS A 248 4.37 27.67 20.99
C LYS A 248 4.23 26.84 19.72
N GLU A 249 5.28 26.76 18.92
CA GLU A 249 5.28 26.04 17.65
C GLU A 249 5.61 24.54 17.81
N ALA A 250 6.20 24.12 18.94
CA ALA A 250 6.52 22.71 19.20
C ALA A 250 5.27 21.84 19.30
N ILE A 251 5.41 20.57 18.91
CA ILE A 251 4.32 19.60 19.02
C ILE A 251 3.93 19.43 20.52
N PRO A 252 2.64 19.49 20.89
CA PRO A 252 2.19 19.25 22.26
C PRO A 252 2.60 17.86 22.74
N PHE A 253 2.89 17.72 24.03
CA PHE A 253 3.38 16.46 24.58
C PHE A 253 2.30 15.37 24.53
N GLU A 254 1.03 15.77 24.68
CA GLU A 254 -0.16 14.93 24.56
C GLU A 254 -0.22 14.24 23.20
N ARG A 255 0.22 14.93 22.14
CA ARG A 255 0.22 14.38 20.77
C ARG A 255 1.19 13.20 20.63
N LEU A 256 2.29 13.21 21.38
CA LEU A 256 3.30 12.15 21.41
C LEU A 256 2.86 10.93 22.23
N GLN A 257 1.84 11.07 23.07
CA GLN A 257 1.35 9.99 23.93
C GLN A 257 0.47 8.99 23.19
N SER A 258 -0.08 9.34 22.03
CA SER A 258 -1.00 8.48 21.26
C SER A 258 -0.39 7.12 20.91
N TRP A 259 0.90 7.10 20.54
CA TRP A 259 1.64 5.86 20.30
C TRP A 259 1.82 5.03 21.57
N GLN A 260 2.20 5.67 22.67
CA GLN A 260 2.35 5.03 23.97
C GLN A 260 1.01 4.43 24.45
N GLN A 261 -0.09 5.16 24.25
CA GLN A 261 -1.44 4.72 24.58
C GLN A 261 -1.84 3.47 23.77
N GLY A 262 -1.62 3.48 22.46
CA GLY A 262 -1.89 2.31 21.61
C GLY A 262 -1.05 1.09 22.01
N MET A 263 0.22 1.30 22.39
CA MET A 263 1.09 0.24 22.91
C MET A 263 0.63 -0.29 24.27
N ALA A 264 0.12 0.57 25.15
CA ALA A 264 -0.44 0.13 26.44
C ALA A 264 -1.69 -0.73 26.25
N GLU A 265 -2.58 -0.38 25.31
CA GLU A 265 -3.76 -1.17 24.98
C GLU A 265 -3.41 -2.52 24.35
N LEU A 266 -2.37 -2.57 23.50
CA LEU A 266 -1.83 -3.83 22.98
C LEU A 266 -1.25 -4.73 24.08
N GLN A 267 -0.53 -4.15 25.04
CA GLN A 267 -0.01 -4.88 26.20
C GLN A 267 -1.16 -5.44 27.05
N GLN A 268 -2.20 -4.64 27.29
CA GLN A 268 -3.38 -5.07 28.02
C GLN A 268 -4.10 -6.23 27.32
N LEU A 269 -4.28 -6.15 25.99
CA LEU A 269 -4.86 -7.24 25.21
C LEU A 269 -4.00 -8.52 25.27
N THR A 270 -2.68 -8.37 25.15
CA THR A 270 -1.72 -9.48 25.28
C THR A 270 -1.83 -10.15 26.64
N GLU A 271 -1.95 -9.35 27.72
CA GLU A 271 -2.12 -9.88 29.07
C GLU A 271 -3.48 -10.56 29.25
N GLN A 272 -4.55 -10.03 28.66
CA GLN A 272 -5.87 -10.67 28.64
C GLN A 272 -5.82 -12.04 27.96
N LEU A 273 -5.16 -12.14 26.79
CA LEU A 273 -4.98 -13.40 26.08
C LEU A 273 -4.15 -14.40 26.89
N ASN A 274 -3.03 -13.96 27.46
CA ASN A 274 -2.17 -14.81 28.31
C ASN A 274 -2.88 -15.33 29.57
N ARG A 275 -3.84 -14.56 30.13
CA ARG A 275 -4.66 -15.00 31.26
C ARG A 275 -5.63 -16.09 30.85
N LEU A 276 -6.25 -15.97 29.67
CA LEU A 276 -7.17 -16.96 29.12
C LEU A 276 -6.48 -18.29 28.83
N ASP A 277 -5.24 -18.26 28.31
CA ASP A 277 -4.42 -19.46 28.10
C ASP A 277 -4.16 -20.24 29.40
N LYS A 278 -4.04 -19.53 30.54
CA LYS A 278 -3.79 -20.15 31.86
C LYS A 278 -5.05 -20.70 32.52
N THR A 279 -6.23 -20.12 32.26
CA THR A 279 -7.51 -20.59 32.82
C THR A 279 -8.29 -21.42 31.80
N ARG A 280 -8.15 -22.75 31.86
CA ARG A 280 -8.99 -23.66 31.07
C ARG A 280 -10.48 -23.38 31.31
N GLY A 281 -11.22 -22.98 30.27
CA GLY A 281 -12.69 -22.85 30.27
C GLY A 281 -13.27 -21.43 30.18
N LYS A 282 -12.44 -20.37 30.24
CA LYS A 282 -12.88 -19.00 29.88
C LYS A 282 -12.32 -18.65 28.50
N TYR A 283 -13.19 -18.20 27.61
CA TYR A 283 -12.84 -17.77 26.25
C TYR A 283 -13.10 -16.28 26.10
N LEU A 284 -12.25 -15.57 25.35
CA LEU A 284 -12.55 -14.21 24.90
C LEU A 284 -13.68 -14.29 23.87
N THR A 285 -14.72 -13.51 24.07
CA THR A 285 -15.76 -13.39 23.05
C THR A 285 -15.26 -12.61 21.84
N VAL A 286 -15.84 -12.88 20.66
CA VAL A 286 -15.53 -12.12 19.45
C VAL A 286 -15.83 -10.62 19.64
N SER A 287 -16.84 -10.28 20.44
CA SER A 287 -17.21 -8.89 20.75
C SER A 287 -16.14 -8.19 21.59
N GLU A 288 -15.60 -8.86 22.61
CA GLU A 288 -14.52 -8.30 23.45
C GLU A 288 -13.23 -8.10 22.63
N LEU A 289 -12.87 -9.06 21.79
CA LEU A 289 -11.70 -8.92 20.90
C LEU A 289 -11.87 -7.74 19.94
N LYS A 290 -13.05 -7.60 19.31
CA LYS A 290 -13.35 -6.48 18.41
C LYS A 290 -13.26 -5.14 19.13
N SER A 291 -13.76 -5.05 20.37
CA SER A 291 -13.66 -3.85 21.18
C SER A 291 -12.21 -3.49 21.49
N SER A 292 -11.38 -4.45 21.89
CA SER A 292 -9.95 -4.19 22.15
C SER A 292 -9.18 -3.77 20.90
N ILE A 293 -9.43 -4.43 19.76
CA ILE A 293 -8.81 -4.03 18.48
C ILE A 293 -9.26 -2.62 18.08
N PHE A 294 -10.54 -2.30 18.25
CA PHE A 294 -11.08 -0.98 17.94
C PHE A 294 -10.41 0.11 18.77
N SER A 295 -10.24 -0.11 20.08
CA SER A 295 -9.53 0.84 20.95
C SER A 295 -8.09 1.07 20.46
N VAL A 296 -7.35 -0.01 20.17
CA VAL A 296 -5.96 0.09 19.67
C VAL A 296 -5.90 0.88 18.36
N MET A 297 -6.81 0.58 17.42
CA MET A 297 -6.92 1.31 16.15
C MET A 297 -7.27 2.78 16.39
N GLN A 298 -8.15 3.07 17.35
CA GLN A 298 -8.52 4.44 17.69
C GLN A 298 -7.31 5.20 18.26
N ALA A 299 -6.55 4.61 19.17
CA ALA A 299 -5.35 5.22 19.76
C ALA A 299 -4.30 5.57 18.70
N PHE A 300 -4.01 4.66 17.75
CA PHE A 300 -3.04 4.92 16.69
C PHE A 300 -3.52 5.91 15.62
N ASN A 301 -4.82 5.98 15.36
CA ASN A 301 -5.38 6.89 14.35
C ASN A 301 -5.67 8.31 14.87
N GLN A 302 -5.67 8.53 16.19
CA GLN A 302 -5.86 9.88 16.76
C GLN A 302 -4.78 10.87 16.28
N HIS A 303 -3.51 10.46 16.33
CA HIS A 303 -2.39 11.27 15.85
C HIS A 303 -1.37 10.38 15.12
N PRO A 304 -1.51 10.19 13.80
CA PRO A 304 -0.59 9.36 13.04
C PRO A 304 0.85 9.90 13.13
N PRO A 305 1.84 9.04 13.42
CA PRO A 305 3.24 9.44 13.51
C PRO A 305 3.77 9.91 12.16
N VAL A 306 4.79 10.77 12.16
CA VAL A 306 5.31 11.40 10.94
C VAL A 306 5.86 10.37 9.94
N GLU A 307 6.37 9.25 10.44
CA GLU A 307 6.84 8.11 9.66
C GLU A 307 5.71 7.49 8.81
N GLU A 308 4.51 7.35 9.37
CA GLU A 308 3.34 6.83 8.65
C GLU A 308 2.81 7.86 7.64
N GLN A 309 2.90 9.15 7.96
CA GLN A 309 2.54 10.20 7.01
C GLN A 309 3.50 10.25 5.81
N LEU A 310 4.81 10.08 6.06
CA LEU A 310 5.83 9.97 5.01
C LEU A 310 5.62 8.72 4.14
N ARG A 311 5.25 7.58 4.73
CA ARG A 311 4.91 6.37 3.97
C ARG A 311 3.72 6.61 3.03
N ARG A 312 2.66 7.26 3.51
CA ARG A 312 1.48 7.61 2.69
C ARG A 312 1.84 8.56 1.56
N TYR A 313 2.62 9.60 1.87
CA TYR A 313 3.10 10.55 0.87
C TYR A 313 3.96 9.88 -0.23
N ALA A 314 4.75 8.86 0.12
CA ALA A 314 5.52 8.10 -0.85
C ALA A 314 4.68 7.22 -1.78
N GLU A 315 3.42 6.90 -1.41
CA GLU A 315 2.52 6.05 -2.19
C GLU A 315 1.49 6.83 -3.02
N ASP A 316 1.25 8.11 -2.72
CA ASP A 316 0.21 8.91 -3.37
C ASP A 316 0.79 9.87 -4.45
N GLU A 317 0.60 9.52 -5.73
CA GLU A 317 1.10 10.29 -6.88
C GLU A 317 0.17 11.49 -7.26
N GLY A 318 -1.01 11.63 -6.62
CA GLY A 318 -2.09 12.47 -7.15
C GLY A 318 -2.35 13.82 -6.46
N ASN A 319 -1.94 14.02 -5.20
CA ASN A 319 -2.38 15.19 -4.40
C ASN A 319 -1.26 15.79 -3.52
N GLN A 320 -0.19 16.27 -4.16
CA GLN A 320 1.09 16.49 -3.48
C GLN A 320 1.19 17.80 -2.65
N SER A 321 0.46 18.87 -2.99
CA SER A 321 0.78 20.20 -2.45
C SER A 321 0.30 20.46 -1.01
N GLY A 322 -0.85 19.90 -0.61
CA GLY A 322 -1.43 20.12 0.72
C GLY A 322 -0.82 19.24 1.80
N GLU A 323 -0.59 17.96 1.48
CA GLU A 323 -0.01 16.98 2.41
C GLU A 323 1.47 17.21 2.67
N GLN A 324 2.21 17.65 1.65
CA GLN A 324 3.62 18.01 1.79
C GLN A 324 3.82 19.16 2.80
N VAL A 325 3.02 20.23 2.71
CA VAL A 325 3.08 21.34 3.66
C VAL A 325 2.74 20.89 5.09
N GLN A 326 1.79 19.97 5.24
CA GLN A 326 1.41 19.44 6.55
C GLN A 326 2.52 18.59 7.19
N ILE A 327 3.21 17.77 6.39
CA ILE A 327 4.36 16.96 6.82
C ILE A 327 5.54 17.86 7.20
N GLU A 328 5.85 18.86 6.39
CA GLU A 328 6.92 19.83 6.68
C GLU A 328 6.67 20.59 7.99
N ILE A 329 5.42 21.02 8.22
CA ILE A 329 5.02 21.62 9.49
C ILE A 329 5.28 20.63 10.63
N LEU A 330 4.80 19.40 10.55
CA LEU A 330 4.95 18.38 11.61
C LEU A 330 6.41 18.06 11.94
N LEU A 331 7.27 17.90 10.92
CA LEU A 331 8.70 17.68 11.11
C LEU A 331 9.35 18.84 11.87
N ARG A 332 9.00 20.08 11.52
CA ARG A 332 9.49 21.27 12.22
C ARG A 332 9.00 21.35 13.66
N GLN A 333 7.74 20.99 13.92
CA GLN A 333 7.19 20.93 15.29
C GLN A 333 7.90 19.88 16.15
N LEU A 334 8.28 18.74 15.57
CA LEU A 334 9.05 17.69 16.22
C LEU A 334 10.48 18.14 16.52
N GLU A 335 11.12 18.81 15.57
CA GLU A 335 12.47 19.36 15.75
C GLU A 335 12.52 20.34 16.91
N TYR A 336 11.56 21.27 17.00
CA TYR A 336 11.46 22.19 18.13
C TYR A 336 11.27 21.46 19.47
N ARG A 337 10.42 20.43 19.52
CA ARG A 337 10.24 19.64 20.75
C ARG A 337 11.51 18.91 21.16
N TYR A 338 12.25 18.35 20.20
CA TYR A 338 13.53 17.70 20.47
C TYR A 338 14.56 18.69 21.03
N GLN A 339 14.67 19.88 20.44
CA GLN A 339 15.57 20.93 20.93
C GLN A 339 15.23 21.35 22.37
N LEU A 340 13.94 21.55 22.67
CA LEU A 340 13.47 21.88 24.03
C LEU A 340 13.80 20.77 25.04
N LEU A 341 13.54 19.50 24.69
CA LEU A 341 13.87 18.36 25.57
C LEU A 341 15.38 18.20 25.79
N ARG A 342 16.19 18.56 24.79
CA ARG A 342 17.65 18.55 24.89
C ARG A 342 18.16 19.64 25.84
N GLU A 343 17.54 20.81 25.81
CA GLU A 343 17.84 21.92 26.74
C GLU A 343 17.41 21.57 28.19
N GLU A 344 16.25 20.92 28.36
CA GLU A 344 15.77 20.47 29.68
C GLU A 344 16.64 19.37 30.30
N LYS A 345 17.21 18.46 29.49
CA LYS A 345 18.06 17.35 29.96
C LYS A 345 19.56 17.67 30.00
N GLY A 346 19.97 18.77 29.36
CA GLY A 346 21.36 19.22 29.28
C GLY A 346 21.77 20.24 30.35
N ASN A 347 20.79 20.73 31.11
CA ASN A 347 20.94 21.37 32.43
C ASN A 347 20.72 20.34 33.53
#